data_AF-A0A8B7PDI1-F1
#
_entry.id   AF-A0A8B7PDI1-F1
#
_cell.length_a   1.000
_cell.length_b   1.000
_cell.length_c   1.000
_cell.angle_alpha   90.00
_cell.angle_beta   90.00
_cell.angle_gamma   90.00
#
_symmetry.space_group_name_H-M   'P 1'
#
loop_
_entity.id
_entity.type
_entity.pdbx_description
1 polymer ?
#
loop_
_entity_poly.entity_id
_entity_poly.type
_entity_poly.pdbx_seq_one_letter_code
_entity_poly.pdbx_strand_id
1 'polypeptide(L)'
;MRRRSLNMFFCWAVVTFMYYGLSLNSSNIGGNIFVNFILTMLIEIPSYFFAWWALDRMGRKGTLMFTFLLGGTSCVIAGLLPKDQHVVIMTMSLVGKFGAAAAFGIVYVYACEIFPTEYRGVGVGSCSMFA
;
A
#
# COMPACT_ATOMS: atom_id res chain seq x y z
N MET A 1 -17.16 -9.05 -16.42
CA MET A 1 -15.69 -9.17 -16.26
C MET A 1 -14.95 -7.88 -16.58
N ARG A 2 -15.10 -7.27 -17.77
CA ARG A 2 -14.34 -6.05 -18.19
C ARG A 2 -14.28 -4.91 -17.16
N ARG A 3 -15.43 -4.49 -16.58
CA ARG A 3 -15.45 -3.44 -15.54
C ARG A 3 -14.71 -3.82 -14.25
N ARG A 4 -14.72 -5.10 -13.86
CA ARG A 4 -14.03 -5.59 -12.66
C ARG A 4 -12.51 -5.64 -12.88
N SER A 5 -12.07 -6.06 -14.06
CA SER A 5 -10.64 -6.07 -14.43
C SER A 5 -10.07 -4.65 -14.52
N LEU A 6 -10.79 -3.70 -15.12
CA LEU A 6 -10.40 -2.28 -15.15
C LEU A 6 -10.21 -1.69 -13.74
N ASN A 7 -11.14 -1.99 -12.83
CA ASN A 7 -11.03 -1.55 -11.45
C ASN A 7 -9.80 -2.15 -10.75
N MET A 8 -9.47 -3.41 -11.06
CA MET A 8 -8.26 -4.06 -10.52
C MET A 8 -6.97 -3.45 -11.04
N PHE A 9 -6.89 -3.14 -12.34
CA PHE A 9 -5.75 -2.42 -12.91
C PHE A 9 -5.55 -1.06 -12.26
N PHE A 10 -6.63 -0.32 -12.03
CA PHE A 10 -6.56 0.97 -11.34
C PHE A 10 -6.10 0.82 -9.89
N CYS A 11 -6.65 -0.13 -9.13
CA CYS A 11 -6.20 -0.39 -7.76
C CYS A 11 -4.72 -0.81 -7.69
N TRP A 12 -4.24 -1.62 -8.65
CA TRP A 12 -2.83 -1.98 -8.77
C TRP A 12 -1.94 -0.75 -8.97
N ALA A 13 -2.26 0.08 -9.96
CA ALA A 13 -1.50 1.29 -10.24
C ALA A 13 -1.43 2.23 -9.03
N VAL A 14 -2.55 2.42 -8.32
CA VAL A 14 -2.61 3.27 -7.12
C VAL A 14 -1.78 2.69 -5.97
N VAL A 15 -1.91 1.38 -5.68
CA VAL A 15 -1.11 0.71 -4.64
C VAL A 15 0.38 0.84 -4.94
N THR A 16 0.78 0.61 -6.18
CA THR A 16 2.18 0.64 -6.56
C THR A 16 2.76 2.05 -6.50
N PHE A 17 2.03 3.03 -7.01
CA PHE A 17 2.43 4.43 -6.93
C PHE A 17 2.59 4.88 -5.48
N MET A 18 1.68 4.45 -4.61
CA MET A 18 1.73 4.74 -3.19
C MET A 18 2.94 4.08 -2.52
N TYR A 19 3.17 2.78 -2.77
CA TYR A 19 4.25 2.02 -2.17
C TYR A 19 5.63 2.55 -2.58
N TYR A 20 5.86 2.75 -3.89
CA TYR A 20 7.12 3.30 -4.37
C TYR A 20 7.26 4.79 -4.06
N GLY A 21 6.17 5.56 -4.13
CA GLY A 21 6.19 6.99 -3.78
C GLY A 21 6.62 7.23 -2.34
N LEU A 22 6.06 6.47 -1.38
CA LEU A 22 6.48 6.52 0.03
C LEU A 22 7.89 5.99 0.24
N SER A 23 8.27 4.92 -0.47
CA SER A 23 9.61 4.35 -0.34
C SER A 23 10.69 5.30 -0.88
N LEU A 24 10.43 5.98 -2.00
CA LEU A 24 11.33 7.00 -2.56
C LEU A 24 11.35 8.27 -1.70
N ASN A 25 10.22 8.63 -1.07
CA ASN A 25 10.18 9.79 -0.18
C ASN A 25 10.88 9.51 1.16
N SER A 26 10.90 8.26 1.63
CA SER A 26 11.51 7.87 2.91
C SER A 26 13.00 8.22 3.05
N SER A 27 13.72 8.34 1.93
CA SER A 27 15.12 8.79 1.90
C SER A 27 15.30 10.31 1.95
N ASN A 28 14.25 11.07 1.62
CA ASN A 28 14.27 12.53 1.53
C ASN A 28 13.65 13.21 2.77
N ILE A 29 13.09 12.43 3.71
CA ILE A 29 12.67 12.93 5.02
C ILE A 29 13.95 13.15 5.83
N GLY A 30 14.30 14.41 6.05
CA GLY A 30 15.55 14.81 6.71
C GLY A 30 15.83 14.03 8.00
N GLY A 31 17.11 13.71 8.23
CA GLY A 31 17.56 12.85 9.33
C GLY A 31 18.57 11.82 8.85
N ASN A 32 18.72 10.73 9.61
CA ASN A 32 19.62 9.64 9.25
C ASN A 32 18.90 8.63 8.33
N ILE A 33 19.33 8.58 7.06
CA ILE A 33 18.75 7.75 6.01
C ILE A 33 18.70 6.26 6.41
N PHE A 34 19.70 5.78 7.14
CA PHE A 34 19.75 4.38 7.61
C PHE A 34 18.61 4.07 8.59
N VAL A 35 18.31 4.98 9.51
CA VAL A 35 17.25 4.80 10.51
C VAL A 35 15.88 4.80 9.83
N ASN A 36 15.64 5.74 8.92
CA ASN A 36 14.38 5.82 8.17
C ASN A 36 14.15 4.56 7.32
N PHE A 37 15.20 4.06 6.67
CA PHE A 37 15.12 2.84 5.87
C PHE A 37 14.84 1.60 6.74
N ILE A 38 15.52 1.44 7.88
CA ILE A 38 15.29 0.32 8.80
C ILE A 38 13.86 0.34 9.34
N LEU A 39 13.35 1.49 9.77
CA LEU A 39 11.98 1.63 10.27
C LEU A 39 10.94 1.28 9.20
N THR A 40 11.21 1.73 7.97
CA THR A 40 10.38 1.50 6.80
C THR A 40 10.31 0.02 6.43
N MET A 41 11.41 -0.72 6.57
CA MET A 41 11.44 -2.18 6.37
C MET A 41 10.82 -2.93 7.56
N LEU A 42 11.07 -2.47 8.78
CA LEU A 42 10.54 -3.09 10.00
C LEU A 42 9.01 -3.05 10.02
N ILE A 43 8.39 -1.97 9.50
CA ILE A 43 6.94 -1.80 9.52
C ILE A 43 6.20 -2.65 8.48
N GLU A 44 6.89 -3.16 7.46
CA GLU A 44 6.31 -4.07 6.48
C GLU A 44 5.90 -5.41 7.13
N ILE A 45 6.72 -5.93 8.07
CA ILE A 45 6.44 -7.18 8.77
C ILE A 45 5.08 -7.15 9.50
N PRO A 46 4.82 -6.23 10.45
CA PRO A 46 3.54 -6.14 11.14
C PRO A 46 2.40 -5.76 10.18
N SER A 47 2.71 -5.04 9.10
CA SER A 47 1.72 -4.71 8.07
C SER A 47 1.16 -5.95 7.38
N TYR A 48 1.99 -6.95 7.08
CA TYR A 48 1.52 -8.20 6.49
C TYR A 48 0.69 -9.04 7.46
N PHE A 49 1.09 -9.10 8.73
CA PHE A 49 0.28 -9.75 9.78
C PHE A 49 -1.09 -9.07 9.93
N PHE A 50 -1.11 -7.73 9.91
CA PHE A 50 -2.36 -6.98 9.96
C PHE A 50 -3.20 -7.20 8.70
N ALA A 51 -2.60 -7.23 7.51
CA ALA A 51 -3.31 -7.51 6.27
C ALA A 51 -3.98 -8.88 6.29
N TRP A 52 -3.29 -9.92 6.78
CA TRP A 52 -3.84 -11.25 6.94
C TRP A 52 -5.04 -11.26 7.92
N TRP A 53 -4.88 -10.65 9.09
CA TRP A 53 -5.94 -10.56 10.09
C TRP A 53 -7.15 -9.75 9.60
N ALA A 54 -6.91 -8.62 8.94
CA ALA A 54 -7.95 -7.72 8.47
C ALA A 54 -8.70 -8.29 7.25
N LEU A 55 -8.06 -9.15 6.44
CA LEU A 55 -8.73 -9.92 5.39
C LEU A 55 -9.76 -10.89 5.98
N ASP A 56 -9.44 -11.54 7.09
CA ASP A 56 -10.28 -12.55 7.73
C ASP A 56 -11.48 -11.93 8.47
N ARG A 57 -11.31 -10.72 9.04
CA ARG A 57 -12.33 -10.05 9.87
C ARG A 57 -13.26 -9.11 9.10
N MET A 58 -12.73 -8.26 8.21
CA MET A 58 -13.47 -7.11 7.63
C MET A 58 -13.90 -7.32 6.18
N GLY A 59 -13.52 -8.44 5.58
CA GLY A 59 -13.82 -8.75 4.18
C GLY A 59 -12.98 -7.94 3.19
N ARG A 60 -12.71 -8.54 2.03
CA ARG A 60 -11.64 -8.10 1.11
C ARG A 60 -11.80 -6.68 0.58
N LYS A 61 -13.03 -6.29 0.23
CA LYS A 61 -13.30 -4.95 -0.33
C LYS A 61 -13.28 -3.86 0.74
N GLY A 62 -13.73 -4.18 1.95
CA GLY A 62 -13.70 -3.26 3.10
C GLY A 62 -12.26 -2.95 3.47
N THR A 63 -11.45 -3.97 3.71
CA THR A 63 -10.05 -3.81 4.12
C THR A 63 -9.24 -3.00 3.10
N LEU A 64 -9.45 -3.24 1.81
CA LEU A 64 -8.78 -2.54 0.71
C LEU A 64 -9.17 -1.04 0.68
N MET A 65 -10.44 -0.69 0.95
CA MET A 65 -10.86 0.70 1.11
C MET A 65 -10.26 1.34 2.36
N PHE A 66 -10.23 0.63 3.49
CA PHE A 66 -9.65 1.14 4.74
C PHE A 66 -8.16 1.42 4.61
N THR A 67 -7.38 0.53 3.99
CA THR A 67 -5.93 0.73 3.83
C THR A 67 -5.62 1.89 2.88
N PHE A 68 -6.38 2.06 1.80
CA PHE A 68 -6.24 3.22 0.92
C PHE A 68 -6.64 4.54 1.59
N LEU A 69 -7.72 4.56 2.36
CA LEU A 69 -8.12 5.76 3.10
C LEU A 69 -7.10 6.11 4.18
N LEU A 70 -6.64 5.12 4.95
CA LEU A 70 -5.63 5.32 5.99
C LEU A 70 -4.33 5.86 5.39
N GLY A 71 -3.83 5.21 4.34
CA GLY A 71 -2.59 5.64 3.74
C GLY A 71 -2.74 6.98 2.98
N GLY A 72 -3.84 7.19 2.25
CA GLY A 72 -4.10 8.43 1.52
C GLY A 72 -4.22 9.63 2.46
N THR A 73 -4.97 9.48 3.55
CA THR A 73 -5.09 10.53 4.58
C THR A 73 -3.74 10.82 5.23
N SER A 74 -2.95 9.80 5.56
CA SER A 74 -1.61 10.00 6.13
C SER A 74 -0.67 10.75 5.18
N CYS A 75 -0.70 10.48 3.86
CA CYS A 75 0.09 11.20 2.86
C CYS A 75 -0.33 12.67 2.73
N VAL A 76 -1.65 12.96 2.76
CA VAL A 76 -2.17 14.33 2.68
C VAL A 76 -1.77 15.13 3.92
N ILE A 77 -1.88 14.52 5.11
CA ILE A 77 -1.46 15.14 6.37
C ILE A 77 0.06 15.41 6.36
N ALA A 78 0.86 14.47 5.87
CA ALA A 78 2.30 14.65 5.75
C ALA A 78 2.68 15.80 4.79
N GLY A 79 1.93 16.01 3.71
CA GLY A 79 2.16 17.10 2.75
C GLY A 79 1.75 18.49 3.25
N LEU A 80 0.78 18.57 4.16
CA LEU A 80 0.30 19.83 4.74
C LEU A 80 1.17 20.33 5.91
N LEU A 81 2.03 19.47 6.47
CA LEU A 81 2.80 19.80 7.65
C LEU A 81 4.06 20.61 7.31
N PRO A 82 4.35 21.72 8.02
CA PRO A 82 5.57 22.48 7.81
C PRO A 82 6.82 21.64 8.16
N LYS A 83 7.91 21.90 7.42
CA LYS A 83 9.17 21.11 7.44
C LYS A 83 9.90 21.10 8.79
N ASP A 84 9.47 21.88 9.77
CA ASP A 84 10.14 22.00 11.06
C ASP A 84 9.99 20.74 11.92
N GLN A 85 8.94 19.92 11.71
CA GLN A 85 8.64 18.77 12.58
C GLN A 85 8.89 17.41 11.91
N HIS A 86 10.18 17.08 11.75
CA HIS A 86 10.68 15.88 11.07
C HIS A 86 10.13 14.57 11.66
N VAL A 87 9.97 14.52 12.98
CA VAL A 87 9.45 13.33 13.69
C VAL A 87 8.00 13.03 13.29
N VAL A 88 7.16 14.04 13.15
CA VAL A 88 5.74 13.84 12.82
C VAL A 88 5.60 13.41 11.37
N ILE A 89 6.35 14.03 10.46
CA ILE A 89 6.41 13.62 9.05
C ILE A 89 6.86 12.15 8.95
N MET A 90 7.89 11.75 9.69
CA MET A 90 8.34 10.35 9.75
C MET A 90 7.26 9.40 10.23
N THR A 91 6.56 9.72 11.33
CA THR A 91 5.49 8.85 11.85
C THR A 91 4.33 8.72 10.87
N MET A 92 3.95 9.81 10.19
CA MET A 92 2.87 9.77 9.19
C MET A 92 3.28 8.99 7.95
N SER A 93 4.52 9.15 7.48
CA SER A 93 5.06 8.35 6.37
C SER A 93 5.13 6.86 6.72
N LEU A 94 5.44 6.51 7.97
CA LEU A 94 5.42 5.12 8.45
C LEU A 94 4.00 4.54 8.47
N VAL A 95 3.02 5.31 8.93
CA VAL A 95 1.59 4.90 8.88
C VAL A 95 1.13 4.74 7.43
N GLY A 96 1.53 5.63 6.52
CA GLY A 96 1.26 5.52 5.10
C GLY A 96 1.89 4.28 4.47
N LYS A 97 3.17 4.01 4.81
CA LYS A 97 3.92 2.83 4.36
C LYS A 97 3.26 1.53 4.85
N PHE A 98 2.79 1.50 6.09
CA PHE A 98 1.98 0.41 6.64
C PHE A 98 0.69 0.21 5.82
N GLY A 99 -0.06 1.28 5.55
CA GLY A 99 -1.27 1.18 4.70
C GLY A 99 -0.96 0.64 3.29
N ALA A 100 0.14 1.10 2.69
CA ALA A 100 0.55 0.69 1.35
C ALA A 100 0.98 -0.79 1.30
N ALA A 101 1.80 -1.25 2.25
CA ALA A 101 2.25 -2.64 2.31
C ALA A 101 1.08 -3.60 2.55
N ALA A 102 0.14 -3.24 3.44
CA ALA A 102 -1.07 -4.03 3.66
C ALA A 102 -1.93 -4.09 2.40
N ALA A 103 -2.12 -2.96 1.70
CA ALA A 103 -2.87 -2.91 0.46
C ALA A 103 -2.22 -3.79 -0.64
N PHE A 104 -0.89 -3.80 -0.73
CA PHE A 104 -0.15 -4.64 -1.68
C PHE A 104 -0.49 -6.13 -1.49
N GLY A 105 -0.40 -6.65 -0.26
CA GLY A 105 -0.75 -8.05 0.02
C GLY A 105 -2.21 -8.39 -0.30
N ILE A 106 -3.14 -7.50 0.03
CA ILE A 106 -4.59 -7.69 -0.18
C ILE A 106 -4.93 -7.72 -1.68
N VAL A 107 -4.33 -6.84 -2.47
CA VAL A 107 -4.62 -6.72 -3.90
C VAL A 107 -4.19 -7.98 -4.66
N TYR A 108 -3.07 -8.62 -4.28
CA TYR A 108 -2.65 -9.90 -4.86
C TYR A 108 -3.65 -11.03 -4.60
N VAL A 109 -4.12 -11.15 -3.36
CA VAL A 109 -5.14 -12.13 -2.98
C VAL A 109 -6.44 -11.88 -3.75
N TYR A 110 -6.88 -10.62 -3.79
CA TYR A 110 -8.10 -10.24 -4.48
C TYR A 110 -8.05 -10.46 -6.00
N ALA A 111 -6.89 -10.29 -6.63
CA ALA A 111 -6.69 -10.61 -8.05
C ALA A 111 -6.91 -12.10 -8.32
N CYS A 112 -6.36 -12.98 -7.48
CA CYS A 112 -6.51 -14.43 -7.64
C CYS A 112 -7.96 -14.92 -7.56
N GLU A 113 -8.84 -14.17 -6.89
CA GLU A 113 -10.24 -14.57 -6.68
C GLU A 113 -11.19 -14.04 -7.74
N ILE A 114 -10.85 -12.91 -8.36
CA ILE A 114 -11.61 -12.37 -9.48
C ILE A 114 -11.35 -13.16 -10.76
N PHE A 115 -10.11 -13.62 -10.97
CA PHE A 115 -9.75 -14.34 -12.19
C PHE A 115 -9.99 -15.85 -12.05
N PRO A 116 -10.66 -16.49 -13.03
CA PRO A 116 -10.84 -17.94 -13.06
C PRO A 116 -9.48 -18.65 -13.17
N THR A 117 -9.40 -19.87 -12.64
CA THR A 117 -8.16 -20.66 -12.52
C THR A 117 -7.36 -20.78 -13.82
N GLU A 118 -8.04 -20.89 -14.95
CA GLU A 118 -7.42 -21.01 -16.29
C GLU A 118 -6.69 -19.74 -16.76
N TYR A 119 -7.15 -18.56 -16.33
CA TYR A 119 -6.62 -17.27 -16.75
C TYR A 119 -5.99 -16.47 -15.60
N ARG A 120 -5.86 -17.06 -14.41
CA ARG A 120 -5.34 -16.38 -13.23
C ARG A 120 -3.92 -15.86 -13.43
N GLY A 121 -3.04 -16.66 -14.02
CA GLY A 121 -1.66 -16.25 -14.29
C GLY A 121 -1.57 -15.04 -15.23
N VAL A 122 -2.35 -15.06 -16.33
CA VAL A 122 -2.40 -13.95 -17.29
C VAL A 122 -3.08 -12.72 -16.69
N GLY A 123 -4.14 -12.89 -15.89
CA GLY A 123 -4.85 -11.80 -15.22
C GLY A 123 -3.99 -11.09 -14.18
N VAL A 124 -3.31 -11.84 -13.30
CA VAL A 124 -2.38 -11.29 -12.31
C VAL A 124 -1.17 -10.67 -13.01
N GLY A 125 -0.61 -11.33 -14.03
CA GLY A 125 0.52 -10.80 -14.82
C GLY A 125 0.17 -9.52 -15.57
N SER A 126 -1.04 -9.42 -16.14
CA SER A 126 -1.52 -8.20 -16.78
C SER A 126 -1.73 -7.08 -15.78
N CYS A 127 -2.24 -7.38 -14.57
CA CYS A 127 -2.28 -6.39 -13.49
C CYS A 127 -0.86 -5.96 -13.11
N SER A 128 0.07 -6.92 -13.15
CA SER A 128 1.49 -6.70 -12.84
C SER A 128 2.22 -5.74 -13.74
N MET A 129 1.77 -5.64 -14.97
CA MET A 129 2.31 -4.69 -15.93
C MET A 129 1.88 -3.24 -15.66
N PHE A 130 0.85 -3.03 -14.82
CA PHE A 130 0.38 -1.69 -14.41
C PHE A 130 0.90 -1.23 -13.05
N ALA A 131 1.71 -2.04 -12.37
CA ALA A 131 2.55 -1.58 -11.25
C ALA A 131 3.76 -0.82 -11.81
#